data_AF-A0A362X177-F1
#
_entry.id   AF-A0A362X177-F1
#
_cell.length_a   1.000
_cell.length_b   1.000
_cell.length_c   1.000
_cell.angle_alpha   90.00
_cell.angle_beta   90.00
_cell.angle_gamma   90.00
#
_symmetry.space_group_name_H-M   'P 1'
#
loop_
_entity.id
_entity.type
_entity.pdbx_description
1 polymer ?
#
loop_
_entity_poly.entity_id
_entity_poly.type
_entity_poly.pdbx_seq_one_letter_code
_entity_poly.pdbx_strand_id
1 'polypeptide(L)'
;MKKFFILSLFVTLLFSCSLDDDNTNFNIEILPIESVDIPDEFTLGEVYPITVTYERPSNCHVFREFYYAKHNNERTVAVVNNVFEQNDCVDLTDTTLTATFDFQVTSNGSYIFKFWQGKDENDEDIYLEIEVPVTN
;
A
#
# COMPACT_ATOMS: atom_id res chain seq x y z
N MET A 1 -38.66 -49.48 -23.57
CA MET A 1 -38.57 -49.00 -24.98
C MET A 1 -39.42 -47.74 -25.12
N LYS A 2 -38.97 -46.79 -25.99
CA LYS A 2 -39.54 -45.46 -26.33
C LYS A 2 -39.24 -44.37 -25.29
N LYS A 3 -38.12 -43.63 -25.43
CA LYS A 3 -37.90 -42.43 -26.28
C LYS A 3 -38.90 -41.31 -25.98
N PHE A 4 -38.46 -40.22 -25.35
CA PHE A 4 -38.70 -38.86 -25.85
C PHE A 4 -37.55 -37.94 -25.44
N PHE A 5 -37.16 -37.15 -26.43
CA PHE A 5 -35.98 -36.30 -26.54
C PHE A 5 -36.50 -34.86 -26.55
N ILE A 6 -36.12 -34.04 -25.58
CA ILE A 6 -36.41 -32.60 -25.50
C ILE A 6 -35.20 -32.00 -24.75
N LEU A 7 -34.13 -31.54 -25.39
CA LEU A 7 -33.95 -30.32 -26.20
C LEU A 7 -34.52 -29.05 -25.53
N SER A 8 -33.70 -28.36 -24.74
CA SER A 8 -33.71 -26.90 -24.52
C SER A 8 -32.77 -26.59 -23.35
N LEU A 9 -31.88 -25.61 -23.32
CA LEU A 9 -31.39 -24.61 -24.26
C LEU A 9 -30.13 -24.10 -23.55
N PHE A 10 -28.95 -24.46 -24.04
CA PHE A 10 -27.69 -23.88 -23.54
C PHE A 10 -27.66 -22.42 -24.02
N VAL A 11 -28.08 -21.48 -23.17
CA VAL A 11 -27.75 -20.07 -23.36
C VAL A 11 -26.49 -19.80 -22.55
N THR A 12 -25.34 -20.11 -23.13
CA THR A 12 -24.09 -19.49 -22.70
C THR A 12 -24.14 -18.04 -23.15
N LEU A 13 -24.57 -17.17 -22.25
CA LEU A 13 -24.25 -15.75 -22.35
C LEU A 13 -22.73 -15.66 -22.15
N LEU A 14 -21.99 -15.73 -23.25
CA LEU A 14 -20.63 -15.21 -23.31
C LEU A 14 -20.77 -13.70 -23.16
N PHE A 15 -20.82 -13.22 -21.92
CA PHE A 15 -20.43 -11.86 -21.60
C PHE A 15 -18.93 -11.75 -21.92
N SER A 16 -18.63 -11.54 -23.19
CA SER A 16 -17.38 -10.93 -23.63
C SER A 16 -17.41 -9.50 -23.09
N CYS A 17 -17.00 -9.33 -21.85
CA CYS A 17 -16.54 -8.03 -21.39
C CYS A 17 -15.25 -7.78 -22.19
N SER A 18 -15.34 -7.03 -23.28
CA SER A 18 -14.12 -6.44 -23.85
C SER A 18 -13.66 -5.44 -22.81
N LEU A 19 -12.65 -5.83 -22.04
CA LEU A 19 -11.82 -4.87 -21.35
C LEU A 19 -11.13 -4.10 -22.48
N ASP A 20 -11.75 -2.99 -22.89
CA ASP A 20 -11.03 -1.89 -23.56
C ASP A 20 -10.04 -1.39 -22.52
N ASP A 21 -8.93 -2.11 -22.44
CA ASP A 21 -7.82 -1.83 -21.57
C ASP A 21 -7.03 -0.76 -22.30
N ASP A 22 -7.30 0.52 -21.99
CA ASP A 22 -6.38 1.63 -22.22
C ASP A 22 -5.12 1.37 -21.36
N ASN A 23 -4.41 0.29 -21.71
CA ASN A 23 -3.48 -0.42 -20.87
C ASN A 23 -2.16 0.34 -20.86
N THR A 24 -2.11 1.41 -20.07
CA THR A 24 -0.84 1.94 -19.62
C THR A 24 -0.24 0.84 -18.75
N ASN A 25 0.76 0.12 -19.26
CA ASN A 25 1.41 -0.95 -18.53
C ASN A 25 2.11 -0.36 -17.29
N PHE A 26 1.76 -0.86 -16.11
CA PHE A 26 2.45 -0.53 -14.86
C PHE A 26 2.51 -1.76 -13.96
N ASN A 27 3.56 -1.82 -13.14
CA ASN A 27 3.68 -2.78 -12.05
C ASN A 27 3.47 -2.10 -10.70
N ILE A 28 3.18 -2.89 -9.67
CA ILE A 28 3.06 -2.40 -8.30
C ILE A 28 4.32 -2.81 -7.54
N GLU A 29 4.94 -1.84 -6.88
CA GLU A 29 6.13 -2.06 -6.06
C GLU A 29 5.97 -1.43 -4.69
N ILE A 30 6.46 -2.11 -3.66
CA ILE A 30 6.51 -1.58 -2.29
C ILE A 30 7.92 -1.04 -2.07
N LEU A 31 8.03 0.23 -1.70
CA LEU A 31 9.30 0.88 -1.45
C LEU A 31 9.59 0.99 0.06
N PRO A 32 10.85 0.78 0.48
CA PRO A 32 11.23 0.83 1.89
C PRO A 32 11.15 2.25 2.42
N ILE A 33 10.63 2.40 3.65
CA ILE A 33 10.56 3.68 4.33
C ILE A 33 11.90 3.96 5.03
N GLU A 34 12.49 5.12 4.72
CA GLU A 34 13.77 5.55 5.30
C GLU A 34 13.60 6.25 6.63
N SER A 35 12.61 7.15 6.74
CA SER A 35 12.35 7.92 7.95
C SER A 35 10.88 8.32 8.06
N VAL A 36 10.48 8.66 9.29
CA VAL A 36 9.10 9.03 9.62
C VAL A 36 9.12 10.27 10.52
N ASP A 37 8.31 11.24 10.16
CA ASP A 37 7.91 12.35 11.01
C ASP A 37 6.55 12.01 11.64
N ILE A 38 6.58 11.77 12.95
CA ILE A 38 5.45 11.35 13.77
C ILE A 38 5.62 11.98 15.17
N PRO A 39 4.54 12.49 15.78
CA PRO A 39 4.58 13.01 17.15
C PRO A 39 5.05 11.97 18.18
N ASP A 40 5.76 12.44 19.21
CA ASP A 40 6.19 11.61 20.34
C ASP A 40 5.03 11.18 21.25
N GLU A 41 3.88 11.87 21.20
CA GLU A 41 2.67 11.54 21.93
C GLU A 41 1.41 11.96 21.15
N PHE A 42 0.30 11.30 21.46
CA PHE A 42 -1.00 11.57 20.86
C PHE A 42 -2.03 11.95 21.90
N THR A 43 -2.97 12.83 21.55
CA THR A 43 -4.17 13.10 22.34
C THR A 43 -5.36 12.31 21.79
N LEU A 44 -6.12 11.66 22.67
CA LEU A 44 -7.31 10.89 22.27
C LEU A 44 -8.33 11.77 21.53
N GLY A 45 -8.77 11.30 20.36
CA GLY A 45 -9.78 11.98 19.53
C GLY A 45 -9.20 12.95 18.50
N GLU A 46 -7.93 13.32 18.62
CA GLU A 46 -7.24 14.19 17.67
C GLU A 46 -6.78 13.43 16.41
N VAL A 47 -6.43 14.20 15.39
CA VAL A 47 -5.90 13.71 14.10
C VAL A 47 -4.51 14.28 13.90
N TYR A 48 -3.54 13.39 13.62
CA TYR A 48 -2.15 13.78 13.39
C TYR A 48 -1.71 13.40 11.98
N PRO A 49 -1.06 14.30 11.23
CA PRO A 49 -0.40 13.94 9.99
C PRO A 49 0.86 13.12 10.32
N ILE A 50 0.99 11.96 9.69
CA ILE A 50 2.20 11.14 9.75
C ILE A 50 2.83 11.17 8.37
N THR A 51 4.07 11.68 8.29
CA THR A 51 4.79 11.83 7.03
C THR A 51 5.93 10.84 6.97
N VAL A 52 6.01 10.06 5.89
CA VAL A 52 7.12 9.15 5.64
C VAL A 52 7.98 9.68 4.52
N THR A 53 9.28 9.38 4.58
CA THR A 53 10.24 9.62 3.51
C THR A 53 10.75 8.29 2.97
N TYR A 54 10.85 8.18 1.65
CA TYR A 54 11.34 6.98 0.97
C TYR A 54 12.13 7.35 -0.29
N GLU A 55 13.09 6.52 -0.68
CA GLU A 55 13.85 6.70 -1.92
C GLU A 55 12.95 6.40 -3.14
N ARG A 56 13.07 7.22 -4.18
CA ARG A 56 12.40 7.06 -5.46
C ARG A 56 13.41 6.55 -6.49
N PRO A 57 13.35 5.26 -6.89
CA PRO A 57 14.37 4.67 -7.75
C PRO A 57 14.41 5.22 -9.18
N SER A 58 13.27 5.67 -9.72
CA SER A 58 13.22 6.23 -11.08
C SER A 58 12.10 7.26 -11.25
N ASN A 59 12.16 8.05 -12.33
CA ASN A 59 11.08 8.96 -12.72
C ASN A 59 9.75 8.25 -13.07
N CYS A 60 9.77 6.92 -13.23
CA CYS A 60 8.58 6.09 -13.48
C CYS A 60 7.92 5.55 -12.21
N HIS A 61 8.57 5.69 -11.04
CA HIS A 61 7.96 5.39 -9.74
C HIS A 61 7.06 6.54 -9.32
N VAL A 62 5.79 6.25 -9.08
CA VAL A 62 4.78 7.23 -8.66
C VAL A 62 4.05 6.69 -7.44
N PHE A 63 4.00 7.49 -6.37
CA PHE A 63 3.22 7.19 -5.18
C PHE A 63 1.79 6.82 -5.57
N ARG A 64 1.33 5.65 -5.14
CA ARG A 64 -0.02 5.17 -5.38
C ARG A 64 -0.87 5.30 -4.13
N GLU A 65 -0.46 4.62 -3.07
CA GLU A 65 -1.16 4.60 -1.79
C GLU A 65 -0.26 4.08 -0.66
N PHE A 66 -0.77 4.14 0.56
CA PHE A 66 -0.22 3.39 1.68
C PHE A 66 -0.87 2.02 1.76
N TYR A 67 -0.06 0.98 1.87
CA TYR A 67 -0.53 -0.25 2.52
C TYR A 67 -0.69 0.05 4.00
N TYR A 68 -1.86 -0.30 4.56
CA TYR A 68 -2.18 -0.01 5.96
C TYR A 68 -2.93 -1.18 6.58
N ALA A 69 -2.27 -1.92 7.48
CA ALA A 69 -2.87 -3.01 8.23
C ALA A 69 -3.00 -2.66 9.71
N LYS A 70 -4.13 -3.07 10.31
CA LYS A 70 -4.45 -2.82 11.71
C LYS A 70 -4.58 -4.14 12.47
N HIS A 71 -3.86 -4.24 13.58
CA HIS A 71 -4.03 -5.31 14.56
C HIS A 71 -4.04 -4.73 15.97
N ASN A 72 -5.21 -4.60 16.60
CA ASN A 72 -5.37 -3.87 17.87
C ASN A 72 -4.83 -2.43 17.79
N ASN A 73 -3.85 -2.07 18.62
CA ASN A 73 -3.12 -0.80 18.60
C ASN A 73 -1.84 -0.86 17.73
N GLU A 74 -1.58 -1.97 17.05
CA GLU A 74 -0.50 -2.07 16.06
C GLU A 74 -0.97 -1.54 14.69
N ARG A 75 -0.10 -0.83 13.99
CA ARG A 75 -0.29 -0.29 12.64
C ARG A 75 0.90 -0.65 11.77
N THR A 76 0.69 -1.49 10.77
CA THR A 76 1.73 -1.80 9.77
C THR A 76 1.51 -0.91 8.56
N VAL A 77 2.55 -0.18 8.15
CA VAL A 77 2.49 0.81 7.08
C VAL A 77 3.60 0.54 6.07
N ALA A 78 3.27 0.57 4.79
CA ALA A 78 4.24 0.54 3.71
C ALA A 78 3.83 1.46 2.56
N VAL A 79 4.81 1.92 1.77
CA VAL A 79 4.58 2.82 0.64
C VAL A 79 4.45 2.02 -0.64
N VAL A 80 3.30 2.11 -1.31
CA VAL A 80 3.02 1.41 -2.56
C VAL A 80 3.13 2.40 -3.73
N ASN A 81 3.92 2.03 -4.74
CA ASN A 81 4.10 2.81 -5.96
C ASN A 81 3.56 2.06 -7.17
N ASN A 82 3.08 2.83 -8.15
CA ASN A 82 3.02 2.37 -9.53
C ASN A 82 4.38 2.57 -10.18
N VAL A 83 4.83 1.60 -10.95
CA VAL A 83 6.04 1.67 -11.76
C VAL A 83 5.61 1.56 -13.22
N PHE A 84 5.58 2.69 -13.92
CA PHE A 84 5.15 2.73 -15.32
C PHE A 84 6.21 2.12 -16.25
N GLU A 85 5.78 1.26 -17.17
CA GLU A 85 6.65 0.67 -18.19
C GLU A 85 6.74 1.60 -19.40
N GLN A 86 7.68 2.56 -19.36
CA GLN A 86 7.91 3.51 -20.44
C GLN A 86 9.36 3.47 -20.91
N ASN A 87 9.60 3.83 -22.19
CA ASN A 87 10.94 3.79 -22.78
C ASN A 87 11.87 4.90 -22.26
N ASP A 88 11.32 5.92 -21.59
CA ASP A 88 12.02 7.10 -21.05
C ASP A 88 12.13 7.06 -19.52
N CYS A 89 11.99 5.88 -18.90
CA CYS A 89 12.33 5.70 -17.51
C CYS A 89 13.83 5.91 -17.30
N VAL A 90 14.18 6.79 -16.36
CA VAL A 90 15.55 7.12 -15.98
C VAL A 90 15.70 6.86 -14.49
N ASP A 91 16.72 6.09 -14.14
CA ASP A 91 17.11 5.85 -12.76
C ASP A 91 17.51 7.17 -12.09
N LEU A 92 16.99 7.36 -10.90
CA LEU A 92 17.29 8.49 -10.04
C LEU A 92 18.24 8.01 -8.95
N THR A 93 19.10 8.90 -8.49
CA THR A 93 20.03 8.63 -7.39
C THR A 93 19.80 9.67 -6.31
N ASP A 94 19.78 9.25 -5.05
CA ASP A 94 19.60 10.10 -3.88
C ASP A 94 18.34 10.99 -3.96
N THR A 95 17.31 10.53 -4.68
CA THR A 95 16.05 11.26 -4.83
C THR A 95 15.03 10.67 -3.89
N THR A 96 14.63 11.43 -2.87
CA THR A 96 13.59 11.03 -1.92
C THR A 96 12.27 11.71 -2.22
N LEU A 97 11.18 11.03 -1.87
CA LEU A 97 9.83 11.57 -1.87
C LEU A 97 9.27 11.49 -0.45
N THR A 98 8.30 12.36 -0.18
CA THR A 98 7.49 12.30 1.03
C THR A 98 6.05 11.96 0.70
N ALA A 99 5.40 11.22 1.59
CA ALA A 99 3.98 10.95 1.54
C ALA A 99 3.40 11.07 2.94
N THR A 100 2.20 11.64 3.06
CA THR A 100 1.55 11.90 4.34
C THR A 100 0.19 11.24 4.39
N PHE A 101 -0.16 10.66 5.52
CA PHE A 101 -1.52 10.22 5.82
C PHE A 101 -1.97 10.76 7.18
N ASP A 102 -3.27 11.02 7.31
CA ASP A 102 -3.86 11.49 8.55
C ASP A 102 -4.24 10.29 9.44
N PHE A 103 -3.71 10.27 10.66
CA PHE A 103 -4.00 9.25 11.66
C PHE A 103 -4.95 9.79 12.73
N GLN A 104 -6.14 9.19 12.82
CA GLN A 104 -7.10 9.50 13.88
C GLN A 104 -6.86 8.61 15.11
N VAL A 105 -6.71 9.24 16.27
CA VAL A 105 -6.44 8.58 17.54
C VAL A 105 -7.75 8.11 18.17
N THR A 106 -8.07 6.81 18.05
CA THR A 106 -9.38 6.26 18.47
C THR A 106 -9.33 5.29 19.65
N SER A 107 -8.19 5.13 20.30
CA SER A 107 -7.94 4.09 21.31
C SER A 107 -7.02 4.65 22.37
N ASN A 108 -7.20 4.17 23.60
CA ASN A 108 -6.33 4.48 24.72
C ASN A 108 -5.09 3.56 24.70
N GLY A 109 -4.07 3.97 25.46
CA GLY A 109 -2.79 3.26 25.50
C GLY A 109 -1.96 3.52 24.24
N SER A 110 -0.72 3.03 24.23
CA SER A 110 0.21 3.29 23.13
C SER A 110 -0.24 2.64 21.82
N TYR A 111 0.09 3.30 20.71
CA TYR A 111 0.12 2.71 19.39
C TYR A 111 1.52 2.22 19.07
N ILE A 112 1.62 1.08 18.38
CA ILE A 112 2.88 0.58 17.83
C ILE A 112 2.78 0.68 16.32
N PHE A 113 3.59 1.54 15.71
CA PHE A 113 3.70 1.63 14.26
C PHE A 113 4.87 0.77 13.79
N LYS A 114 4.66 0.01 12.72
CA LYS A 114 5.65 -0.78 12.02
C LYS A 114 5.74 -0.28 10.59
N PHE A 115 6.74 0.53 10.29
CA PHE A 115 6.99 1.07 8.95
C PHE A 115 7.94 0.12 8.21
N TRP A 116 7.49 -0.47 7.11
CA TRP A 116 8.26 -1.49 6.39
C TRP A 116 9.53 -0.91 5.75
N GLN A 117 10.67 -1.58 5.95
CA GLN A 117 12.00 -1.15 5.50
C GLN A 117 12.65 -2.11 4.50
N GLY A 118 11.91 -3.09 3.99
CA GLY A 118 12.47 -4.13 3.13
C GLY A 118 12.44 -5.49 3.78
N LYS A 119 13.26 -6.39 3.23
CA LYS A 119 13.47 -7.73 3.74
C LYS A 119 14.94 -7.97 4.02
N ASP A 120 15.22 -8.87 4.96
CA ASP A 120 16.58 -9.32 5.29
C ASP A 120 17.08 -10.41 4.31
N GLU A 121 18.27 -10.96 4.58
CA GLU A 121 18.88 -12.04 3.78
C GLU A 121 18.08 -13.36 3.81
N ASN A 122 17.15 -13.52 4.76
CA ASN A 122 16.30 -14.70 4.93
C ASN A 122 14.88 -14.50 4.36
N ASP A 123 14.62 -13.39 3.64
CA ASP A 123 13.30 -12.99 3.12
C ASP A 123 12.28 -12.61 4.23
N GLU A 124 12.75 -12.28 5.43
CA GLU A 124 11.94 -11.79 6.55
C GLU A 124 11.77 -10.28 6.51
N ASP A 125 10.56 -9.78 6.78
CA ASP A 125 10.27 -8.35 6.77
C ASP A 125 10.97 -7.60 7.90
N ILE A 126 11.59 -6.46 7.56
CA ILE A 126 12.21 -5.54 8.51
C ILE A 126 11.29 -4.33 8.68
N TYR A 127 11.14 -3.86 9.93
CA TYR A 127 10.32 -2.70 10.27
C TYR A 127 11.08 -1.68 11.12
N LEU A 128 10.84 -0.40 10.84
CA LEU A 128 11.08 0.68 11.79
C LEU A 128 9.87 0.71 12.74
N GLU A 129 10.11 0.33 13.99
CA GLU A 129 9.07 0.29 15.01
C GLU A 129 9.09 1.56 15.87
N ILE A 130 7.94 2.22 16.00
CA ILE A 130 7.76 3.42 16.83
C ILE A 130 6.56 3.22 17.74
N GLU A 131 6.77 3.29 19.04
CA GLU A 131 5.71 3.31 20.05
C GLU A 131 5.34 4.75 20.39
N VAL A 132 4.06 5.12 20.21
CA VAL A 132 3.54 6.45 20.52
C VAL A 132 2.47 6.34 21.61
N PRO A 133 2.71 6.84 22.83
CA PRO A 133 1.72 6.86 23.91
C PRO A 133 0.55 7.78 23.60
N VAL A 134 -0.64 7.41 24.08
CA VAL A 134 -1.83 8.26 24.05
C VAL A 134 -2.05 8.89 25.43
N THR A 135 -2.04 10.22 25.47
CA THR A 135 -2.33 11.06 26.63
C THR A 135 -3.74 11.65 26.52
N ASN A 136 -4.30 12.03 27.68
CA ASN A 136 -5.61 12.66 27.80
C ASN A 136 -5.48 14.14 28.12
#